data_AF-A0A7V5DMU0-F1
#
_entry.id   AF-A0A7V5DMU0-F1
#
_cell.length_a   1.000
_cell.length_b   1.000
_cell.length_c   1.000
_cell.angle_alpha   90.00
_cell.angle_beta   90.00
_cell.angle_gamma   90.00
#
_symmetry.space_group_name_H-M   'P 1'
#
loop_
_entity.id
_entity.type
_entity.pdbx_description
1 polymer ?
#
loop_
_entity_poly.entity_id
_entity_poly.type
_entity_poly.pdbx_seq_one_letter_code
_entity_poly.pdbx_strand_id
1 'polypeptide(L)'
;CPEGSEDHTGYCLHEWYQEIALRRLGRAALMVAAANGPILGDRTHVAHPPVDAARHAAYAAEMARSIMAGESPYYLANTAFWLLAAEDGDPFAANRWYKPDGTPVLRETIQALADLPKRARTVPSVPATVSVLLEDGSTVTMELEDYVKGCVPRELPASSPMEALKAQAIAARTFAARAVRQPRHGATAVCTTSHCQNWSPKHSARSDKAVDETRGVVLTFGDELIGAYYFAHCDGHTRNSEEVWRAALPYCRSVPCICGNVKMYGHGVGMCQEGAIRMAQQGALAHEILTHYYRGVRVQRADGTPFTE
;
A
#
# COMPACT_ATOMS: atom_id res chain seq x y z
N CYS A 1 -8.27 3.25 -23.37
CA CYS A 1 -7.55 1.96 -23.49
C CYS A 1 -8.13 1.09 -24.60
N PRO A 2 -7.33 0.23 -25.25
CA PRO A 2 -7.76 -0.78 -26.23
C PRO A 2 -8.82 -1.75 -25.69
N GLU A 3 -9.41 -2.54 -26.59
CA GLU A 3 -10.39 -3.58 -26.24
C GLU A 3 -9.75 -4.61 -25.30
N GLY A 4 -10.35 -4.79 -24.10
CA GLY A 4 -9.85 -5.70 -23.06
C GLY A 4 -9.17 -5.08 -21.83
N SER A 5 -9.27 -3.77 -21.57
CA SER A 5 -8.65 -3.19 -20.36
C SER A 5 -9.56 -3.12 -19.13
N GLU A 6 -9.07 -3.65 -18.01
CA GLU A 6 -9.51 -3.36 -16.65
C GLU A 6 -8.51 -2.35 -16.03
N ASP A 7 -8.93 -1.11 -15.74
CA ASP A 7 -8.05 -0.06 -15.20
C ASP A 7 -8.01 -0.10 -13.66
N HIS A 8 -6.81 -0.22 -13.08
CA HIS A 8 -6.57 -0.29 -11.64
C HIS A 8 -5.88 0.97 -11.06
N THR A 9 -5.62 2.02 -11.85
CA THR A 9 -4.82 3.17 -11.37
C THR A 9 -5.26 4.55 -11.89
N GLY A 10 -6.30 4.66 -12.71
CA GLY A 10 -6.94 5.95 -13.03
C GLY A 10 -6.12 6.90 -13.92
N TYR A 11 -4.86 6.56 -14.24
CA TYR A 11 -4.01 7.28 -15.18
C TYR A 11 -4.45 7.06 -16.64
N CYS A 12 -4.97 5.88 -17.00
CA CYS A 12 -5.41 5.59 -18.37
C CYS A 12 -6.74 6.27 -18.74
N LEU A 13 -7.56 6.66 -17.75
CA LEU A 13 -8.73 7.52 -17.96
C LEU A 13 -8.35 8.89 -18.52
N HIS A 14 -7.19 9.45 -18.12
CA HIS A 14 -6.70 10.73 -18.61
C HIS A 14 -6.43 10.70 -20.12
N GLU A 15 -5.63 9.73 -20.56
CA GLU A 15 -5.26 9.56 -21.96
C GLU A 15 -6.49 9.32 -22.83
N TRP A 16 -7.48 8.57 -22.32
CA TRP A 16 -8.72 8.30 -23.03
C TRP A 16 -9.58 9.56 -23.24
N TYR A 17 -9.78 10.38 -22.20
CA TYR A 17 -10.54 11.63 -22.34
C TYR A 17 -9.82 12.66 -23.21
N GLN A 18 -8.49 12.75 -23.08
CA GLN A 18 -7.67 13.63 -23.91
C GLN A 18 -7.71 13.20 -25.39
N GLU A 19 -7.68 11.90 -25.67
CA GLU A 19 -7.76 11.37 -27.03
C GLU A 19 -9.14 11.63 -27.66
N ILE A 20 -10.23 11.49 -26.88
CA ILE A 20 -11.58 11.89 -27.32
C ILE A 20 -11.62 13.38 -27.66
N ALA A 21 -11.06 14.24 -26.80
CA ALA A 21 -11.00 15.68 -27.02
C ALA A 21 -10.20 16.03 -28.28
N LEU A 22 -9.02 15.42 -28.48
CA LEU A 22 -8.17 15.62 -29.66
C LEU A 22 -8.89 15.22 -30.95
N ARG A 23 -9.55 14.06 -30.97
CA ARG A 23 -10.29 13.58 -32.15
C ARG A 23 -11.51 14.43 -32.49
N ARG A 24 -12.20 14.97 -31.49
CA ARG A 24 -13.42 15.76 -31.68
C ARG A 24 -13.16 17.24 -31.95
N LEU A 25 -12.11 17.80 -31.35
CA LEU A 25 -11.87 19.24 -31.33
C LEU A 25 -10.59 19.64 -32.08
N GLY A 26 -9.75 18.69 -32.49
CA GLY A 26 -8.45 18.96 -33.13
C GLY A 26 -7.41 19.57 -32.18
N ARG A 27 -7.71 19.65 -30.88
CA ARG A 27 -6.85 20.20 -29.82
C ARG A 27 -7.13 19.52 -28.49
N ALA A 28 -6.19 19.60 -27.55
CA ALA A 28 -6.44 19.18 -26.18
C ALA A 28 -7.55 20.04 -25.54
N ALA A 29 -8.42 19.42 -24.76
CA ALA A 29 -9.44 20.08 -23.95
C ALA A 29 -9.68 19.27 -22.66
N LEU A 30 -9.74 19.97 -21.52
CA LEU A 30 -10.05 19.34 -20.24
C LEU A 30 -11.56 19.12 -20.11
N MET A 31 -11.95 18.01 -19.47
CA MET A 31 -13.35 17.68 -19.21
C MET A 31 -13.73 18.10 -17.79
N VAL A 32 -14.71 19.00 -17.66
CA VAL A 32 -15.17 19.52 -16.36
C VAL A 32 -16.52 18.89 -16.02
N ALA A 33 -16.65 18.29 -14.84
CA ALA A 33 -17.94 17.81 -14.35
C ALA A 33 -18.83 19.00 -13.96
N ALA A 34 -19.94 19.20 -14.68
CA ALA A 34 -20.97 20.20 -14.35
C ALA A 34 -22.25 19.51 -13.85
N ALA A 35 -23.17 20.31 -13.30
CA ALA A 35 -24.45 19.84 -12.76
C ALA A 35 -25.31 19.06 -13.79
N ASN A 36 -25.02 19.22 -15.09
CA ASN A 36 -25.76 18.61 -16.19
C ASN A 36 -24.91 17.56 -16.95
N GLY A 37 -23.80 17.10 -16.37
CA GLY A 37 -22.86 16.16 -16.98
C GLY A 37 -21.49 16.77 -17.31
N PRO A 38 -20.53 15.97 -17.79
CA PRO A 38 -19.21 16.46 -18.19
C PRO A 38 -19.32 17.40 -19.40
N ILE A 39 -18.66 18.56 -19.31
CA ILE A 39 -18.60 19.57 -20.37
C ILE A 39 -17.14 19.76 -20.79
N LEU A 40 -16.89 19.77 -22.10
CA LEU A 40 -15.61 20.13 -22.71
C LEU A 40 -15.62 21.64 -22.98
N GLY A 41 -14.66 22.41 -22.45
CA GLY A 41 -14.68 23.86 -22.66
C GLY A 41 -13.47 24.63 -22.14
N ASP A 42 -13.34 25.88 -22.60
CA ASP A 42 -12.40 26.88 -22.09
C ASP A 42 -13.10 27.90 -21.17
N ARG A 43 -12.27 28.76 -20.57
CA ARG A 43 -12.61 29.76 -19.55
C ARG A 43 -13.67 30.80 -19.95
N THR A 44 -13.99 30.92 -21.23
CA THR A 44 -14.83 32.01 -21.77
C THR A 44 -16.24 31.57 -22.09
N HIS A 45 -16.53 30.27 -21.99
CA HIS A 45 -17.81 29.72 -22.40
C HIS A 45 -18.89 30.02 -21.34
N VAL A 46 -19.99 30.67 -21.78
CA VAL A 46 -21.10 31.17 -20.93
C VAL A 46 -21.74 30.11 -20.02
N ALA A 47 -21.58 28.83 -20.34
CA ALA A 47 -22.03 27.70 -19.51
C ALA A 47 -21.06 27.31 -18.37
N HIS A 48 -19.91 27.98 -18.21
CA HIS A 48 -18.97 27.78 -17.11
C HIS A 48 -19.07 28.94 -16.09
N PRO A 49 -20.09 28.93 -15.21
CA PRO A 49 -20.19 29.92 -14.15
C PRO A 49 -18.98 29.81 -13.19
N PRO A 50 -18.65 30.90 -12.47
CA PRO A 50 -17.63 30.85 -11.41
C PRO A 50 -17.97 29.75 -10.38
N VAL A 51 -16.95 29.15 -9.78
CA VAL A 51 -17.14 28.10 -8.78
C VAL A 51 -17.91 28.65 -7.59
N ASP A 52 -19.09 28.08 -7.37
CA ASP A 52 -19.87 28.22 -6.14
C ASP A 52 -19.19 27.37 -5.06
N ALA A 53 -18.37 28.01 -4.22
CA ALA A 53 -17.55 27.33 -3.22
C ALA A 53 -18.38 26.50 -2.23
N ALA A 54 -19.58 26.96 -1.86
CA ALA A 54 -20.47 26.26 -0.95
C ALA A 54 -21.05 24.99 -1.60
N ARG A 55 -21.49 25.10 -2.85
CA ARG A 55 -22.01 23.95 -3.61
C ARG A 55 -20.91 22.93 -3.93
N HIS A 56 -19.72 23.41 -4.29
CA HIS A 56 -18.55 22.57 -4.49
C HIS A 56 -18.19 21.81 -3.20
N ALA A 57 -18.17 22.49 -2.05
CA ALA A 57 -17.94 21.85 -0.75
C ALA A 57 -18.98 20.77 -0.44
N ALA A 58 -20.26 21.04 -0.68
CA ALA A 58 -21.35 20.09 -0.44
C ALA A 58 -21.21 18.82 -1.30
N TYR A 59 -20.95 18.97 -2.61
CA TYR A 59 -20.77 17.83 -3.51
C TYR A 59 -19.49 17.05 -3.23
N ALA A 60 -18.38 17.73 -2.92
CA ALA A 60 -17.13 17.07 -2.55
C ALA A 60 -17.30 16.24 -1.27
N ALA A 61 -17.98 16.79 -0.26
CA ALA A 61 -18.27 16.09 0.99
C ALA A 61 -19.20 14.89 0.78
N GLU A 62 -20.23 15.01 -0.07
CA GLU A 62 -21.14 13.90 -0.38
C GLU A 62 -20.44 12.79 -1.18
N MET A 63 -19.64 13.15 -2.18
CA MET A 63 -18.85 12.18 -2.94
C MET A 63 -17.86 11.45 -2.03
N ALA A 64 -17.17 12.18 -1.15
CA ALA A 64 -16.28 11.57 -0.15
C ALA A 64 -17.04 10.64 0.81
N ARG A 65 -18.22 11.03 1.30
CA ARG A 65 -19.08 10.17 2.14
C ARG A 65 -19.48 8.88 1.41
N SER A 66 -19.99 9.00 0.18
CA SER A 66 -20.44 7.85 -0.62
C SER A 66 -19.28 6.87 -0.90
N ILE A 67 -18.08 7.39 -1.18
CA ILE A 67 -16.88 6.55 -1.34
C ILE A 67 -16.47 5.90 -0.02
N MET A 68 -16.47 6.64 1.09
CA MET A 68 -16.16 6.11 2.42
C MET A 68 -17.16 5.06 2.89
N ALA A 69 -18.42 5.16 2.48
CA ALA A 69 -19.48 4.17 2.73
C ALA A 69 -19.41 2.95 1.79
N GLY A 70 -18.54 2.98 0.76
CA GLY A 70 -18.44 1.93 -0.25
C GLY A 70 -19.59 1.93 -1.27
N GLU A 71 -20.42 2.98 -1.27
CA GLU A 71 -21.55 3.15 -2.20
C GLU A 71 -21.08 3.61 -3.58
N SER A 72 -19.92 4.27 -3.64
CA SER A 72 -19.30 4.75 -4.88
C SER A 72 -17.86 4.23 -5.03
N PRO A 73 -17.43 3.78 -6.22
CA PRO A 73 -16.04 3.40 -6.46
C PRO A 73 -15.06 4.56 -6.22
N TYR A 74 -13.91 4.27 -5.59
CA TYR A 74 -12.93 5.29 -5.20
C TYR A 74 -12.34 6.09 -6.38
N TYR A 75 -12.26 5.50 -7.58
CA TYR A 75 -11.76 6.17 -8.77
C TYR A 75 -12.69 7.29 -9.28
N LEU A 76 -13.91 7.40 -8.76
CA LEU A 76 -14.79 8.55 -9.00
C LEU A 76 -14.31 9.83 -8.29
N ALA A 77 -13.45 9.73 -7.28
CA ALA A 77 -12.84 10.90 -6.62
C ALA A 77 -11.79 11.62 -7.48
N ASN A 78 -11.47 11.11 -8.67
CA ASN A 78 -10.36 11.59 -9.50
C ASN A 78 -10.52 13.05 -9.93
N THR A 79 -11.74 13.62 -9.92
CA THR A 79 -12.02 15.03 -10.25
C THR A 79 -11.30 16.02 -9.33
N ALA A 80 -11.02 15.66 -8.07
CA ALA A 80 -10.36 16.53 -7.09
C ALA A 80 -8.84 16.65 -7.26
N PHE A 81 -8.18 15.63 -7.84
CA PHE A 81 -6.73 15.62 -8.03
C PHE A 81 -6.26 16.59 -9.12
N TRP A 82 -7.06 16.77 -10.19
CA TRP A 82 -6.78 17.71 -11.29
C TRP A 82 -6.56 19.15 -10.83
N LEU A 83 -7.16 19.49 -9.70
CA LEU A 83 -7.17 20.84 -9.15
C LEU A 83 -5.93 21.13 -8.30
N LEU A 84 -5.21 20.12 -7.80
CA LEU A 84 -4.02 20.31 -6.96
C LEU A 84 -2.77 20.72 -7.76
N ALA A 85 -2.73 20.45 -9.06
CA ALA A 85 -1.54 20.63 -9.91
C ALA A 85 -1.58 21.86 -10.83
N ALA A 86 -2.62 22.70 -10.74
CA ALA A 86 -2.77 23.86 -11.62
C ALA A 86 -1.83 25.03 -11.22
N GLU A 87 -0.92 25.40 -12.12
CA GLU A 87 0.03 26.51 -11.94
C GLU A 87 -0.67 27.89 -11.92
N ASP A 88 0.01 28.89 -11.36
CA ASP A 88 -0.44 30.28 -11.38
C ASP A 88 -0.46 30.81 -12.82
N GLY A 89 -1.67 30.94 -13.38
CA GLY A 89 -1.90 31.31 -14.78
C GLY A 89 -2.83 30.35 -15.52
N ASP A 90 -3.01 29.14 -14.98
CA ASP A 90 -3.93 28.16 -15.54
C ASP A 90 -5.39 28.68 -15.51
N PRO A 91 -6.18 28.43 -16.58
CA PRO A 91 -7.61 28.70 -16.64
C PRO A 91 -8.44 28.27 -15.41
N PHE A 92 -7.98 27.28 -14.65
CA PHE A 92 -8.65 26.69 -13.51
C PHE A 92 -7.87 26.83 -12.21
N ALA A 93 -6.83 27.67 -12.16
CA ALA A 93 -6.10 27.99 -10.93
C ALA A 93 -6.99 28.56 -9.81
N ALA A 94 -8.17 29.10 -10.13
CA ALA A 94 -9.16 29.55 -9.13
C ALA A 94 -9.96 28.39 -8.48
N ASN A 95 -9.95 27.22 -9.11
CA ASN A 95 -10.73 26.05 -8.68
C ASN A 95 -9.86 25.07 -7.86
N ARG A 96 -8.55 25.34 -7.74
CA ARG A 96 -7.63 24.51 -6.96
C ARG A 96 -8.01 24.43 -5.50
N TRP A 97 -7.69 23.31 -4.85
CA TRP A 97 -7.87 23.20 -3.41
C TRP A 97 -6.71 23.89 -2.69
N TYR A 98 -5.49 23.73 -3.19
CA TYR A 98 -4.27 24.35 -2.68
C TYR A 98 -3.48 25.01 -3.80
N LYS A 99 -2.77 26.08 -3.47
CA LYS A 99 -1.71 26.64 -4.32
C LYS A 99 -0.45 25.74 -4.27
N PRO A 100 0.49 25.89 -5.21
CA PRO A 100 1.80 25.21 -5.14
C PRO A 100 2.57 25.46 -3.84
N ASP A 101 2.36 26.61 -3.19
CA ASP A 101 2.97 26.95 -1.89
C ASP A 101 2.24 26.32 -0.67
N GLY A 102 1.20 25.50 -0.90
CA GLY A 102 0.40 24.85 0.14
C GLY A 102 -0.74 25.71 0.71
N THR A 103 -0.93 26.95 0.24
CA THR A 103 -2.03 27.81 0.72
C THR A 103 -3.39 27.28 0.23
N PRO A 104 -4.40 27.11 1.12
CA PRO A 104 -5.73 26.68 0.71
C PRO A 104 -6.49 27.78 -0.06
N VAL A 105 -7.14 27.42 -1.17
CA VAL A 105 -7.90 28.32 -2.05
C VAL A 105 -9.42 28.13 -1.89
N LEU A 106 -9.93 26.90 -1.86
CA LEU A 106 -11.33 26.58 -1.57
C LEU A 106 -11.52 26.18 -0.10
N ARG A 107 -11.43 27.15 0.81
CA ARG A 107 -11.43 26.90 2.27
C ARG A 107 -12.68 26.16 2.73
N GLU A 108 -13.85 26.49 2.20
CA GLU A 108 -15.13 25.85 2.55
C GLU A 108 -15.13 24.37 2.19
N THR A 109 -14.53 24.00 1.06
CA THR A 109 -14.40 22.60 0.65
C THR A 109 -13.44 21.85 1.57
N ILE A 110 -12.28 22.44 1.84
CA ILE A 110 -11.29 21.83 2.73
C ILE A 110 -11.87 21.65 4.14
N GLN A 111 -12.58 22.66 4.65
CA GLN A 111 -13.25 22.60 5.94
C GLN A 111 -14.35 21.53 5.96
N ALA A 112 -15.22 21.48 4.95
CA ALA A 112 -16.27 20.47 4.84
C ALA A 112 -15.72 19.04 4.81
N LEU A 113 -14.59 18.81 4.12
CA LEU A 113 -13.89 17.52 4.12
C LEU A 113 -13.22 17.23 5.47
N ALA A 114 -12.64 18.24 6.12
CA ALA A 114 -12.01 18.11 7.43
C ALA A 114 -13.03 17.77 8.54
N ASP A 115 -14.25 18.30 8.41
CA ASP A 115 -15.39 18.12 9.33
C ASP A 115 -16.17 16.83 9.09
N LEU A 116 -15.88 16.09 8.01
CA LEU A 116 -16.50 14.79 7.80
C LEU A 116 -16.25 13.89 9.02
N PRO A 117 -17.27 13.14 9.47
CA PRO A 117 -17.12 12.22 10.59
C PRO A 117 -16.04 11.19 10.24
N LYS A 118 -14.90 11.30 10.91
CA LYS A 118 -13.79 10.36 10.77
C LYS A 118 -14.08 9.18 11.69
N ARG A 119 -14.23 8.00 11.11
CA ARG A 119 -14.23 6.77 11.91
C ARG A 119 -12.81 6.55 12.41
N ALA A 120 -12.63 6.46 13.73
CA ALA A 120 -11.38 6.01 14.30
C ALA A 120 -11.05 4.63 13.72
N ARG A 121 -9.90 4.52 13.07
CA ARG A 121 -9.48 3.26 12.47
C ARG A 121 -9.19 2.26 13.57
N THR A 122 -9.63 1.02 13.37
CA THR A 122 -9.20 -0.08 14.24
C THR A 122 -7.80 -0.45 13.81
N VAL A 123 -6.80 -0.11 14.62
CA VAL A 123 -5.45 -0.62 14.41
C VAL A 123 -5.42 -2.08 14.84
N PRO A 124 -4.95 -3.02 13.99
CA PRO A 124 -4.80 -4.41 14.41
C PRO A 124 -3.86 -4.48 15.61
N SER A 125 -4.33 -5.07 16.71
CA SER A 125 -3.45 -5.35 17.84
C SER A 125 -2.36 -6.34 17.42
N VAL A 126 -1.12 -6.02 17.77
CA VAL A 126 0.01 -6.95 17.67
C VAL A 126 0.00 -7.81 18.93
N PRO A 127 -0.13 -9.14 18.82
CA PRO A 127 -0.17 -10.02 19.99
C PRO A 127 1.21 -10.02 20.68
N ALA A 128 1.22 -10.13 22.01
CA ALA A 128 2.46 -10.25 22.76
C ALA A 128 3.15 -11.61 22.51
N THR A 129 2.36 -12.67 22.33
CA THR A 129 2.85 -14.04 22.19
C THR A 129 2.31 -14.73 20.94
N VAL A 130 2.97 -15.82 20.55
CA VAL A 130 2.60 -16.69 19.42
C VAL A 130 2.74 -18.15 19.83
N SER A 131 1.77 -18.98 19.43
CA SER A 131 1.85 -20.44 19.58
C SER A 131 2.54 -21.08 18.37
N VAL A 132 3.57 -21.88 18.62
CA VAL A 132 4.49 -22.41 17.62
C VAL A 132 4.53 -23.93 17.70
N LEU A 133 4.23 -24.60 16.58
CA LEU A 133 4.36 -26.04 16.42
C LEU A 133 5.82 -26.38 16.05
N LEU A 134 6.47 -27.14 16.91
CA LEU A 134 7.83 -27.65 16.72
C LEU A 134 7.82 -28.93 15.85
N GLU A 135 8.97 -29.29 15.29
CA GLU A 135 9.10 -30.48 14.43
C GLU A 135 8.85 -31.80 15.16
N ASP A 136 9.05 -31.82 16.48
CA ASP A 136 8.73 -32.99 17.33
C ASP A 136 7.23 -33.15 17.61
N GLY A 137 6.39 -32.25 17.08
CA GLY A 137 4.94 -32.26 17.22
C GLY A 137 4.43 -31.53 18.47
N SER A 138 5.31 -31.01 19.32
CA SER A 138 4.92 -30.22 20.49
C SER A 138 4.57 -28.77 20.11
N THR A 139 3.64 -28.15 20.84
CA THR A 139 3.33 -26.73 20.71
C THR A 139 3.89 -25.96 21.89
N VAL A 140 4.64 -24.89 21.61
CA VAL A 140 5.17 -23.97 22.60
C VAL A 140 4.61 -22.57 22.40
N THR A 141 4.42 -21.82 23.48
CA THR A 141 4.08 -20.38 23.42
C THR A 141 5.34 -19.58 23.63
N MET A 142 5.59 -18.60 22.76
CA MET A 142 6.79 -17.76 22.80
C MET A 142 6.38 -16.28 22.75
N GLU A 143 7.22 -15.39 23.30
CA GLU A 143 7.10 -13.96 22.99
C GLU A 143 7.27 -13.75 21.49
N LEU A 144 6.41 -12.91 20.89
CA LEU A 144 6.38 -12.72 19.44
C LEU A 144 7.73 -12.22 18.91
N GLU A 145 8.37 -11.32 19.64
CA GLU A 145 9.65 -10.75 19.21
C GLU A 145 10.80 -11.77 19.31
N ASP A 146 10.77 -12.67 20.29
CA ASP A 146 11.76 -13.77 20.38
C ASP A 146 11.55 -14.80 19.27
N TYR A 147 10.30 -15.08 18.90
CA TYR A 147 10.01 -15.88 17.73
C TYR A 147 10.57 -15.23 16.45
N VAL A 148 10.36 -13.92 16.26
CA VAL A 148 10.89 -13.19 15.10
C VAL A 148 12.43 -13.20 15.06
N LYS A 149 13.09 -13.09 16.22
CA LYS A 149 14.57 -13.22 16.33
C LYS A 149 15.08 -14.58 15.87
N GLY A 150 14.32 -15.65 16.07
CA GLY A 150 14.65 -16.98 15.55
C GLY A 150 14.33 -17.19 14.06
N CYS A 151 13.41 -16.40 13.49
CA CYS A 151 13.09 -16.44 12.06
C CYS A 151 14.13 -15.71 11.20
N VAL A 152 14.46 -14.47 11.52
CA VAL A 152 15.26 -13.60 10.62
C VAL A 152 16.59 -14.23 10.18
N PRO A 153 17.40 -14.87 11.04
CA PRO A 153 18.66 -15.51 10.65
C PRO A 153 18.49 -16.73 9.73
N ARG A 154 17.29 -17.32 9.66
CA ARG A 154 16.98 -18.45 8.77
C ARG A 154 16.54 -17.98 7.38
N GLU A 155 16.22 -16.70 7.25
CA GLU A 155 15.68 -16.09 6.04
C GLU A 155 16.73 -15.22 5.32
N LEU A 156 17.49 -14.43 6.06
CA LEU A 156 18.55 -13.58 5.53
C LEU A 156 19.87 -13.85 6.27
N PRO A 157 21.02 -13.86 5.56
CA PRO A 157 22.33 -13.86 6.21
C PRO A 157 22.46 -12.67 7.16
N ALA A 158 23.06 -12.86 8.34
CA ALA A 158 23.25 -11.79 9.32
C ALA A 158 24.09 -10.61 8.77
N SER A 159 24.92 -10.84 7.75
CA SER A 159 25.70 -9.81 7.05
C SER A 159 24.87 -8.94 6.09
N SER A 160 23.62 -9.30 5.79
CA SER A 160 22.73 -8.53 4.90
C SER A 160 22.52 -7.12 5.43
N PRO A 161 22.31 -6.09 4.58
CA PRO A 161 22.08 -4.70 4.99
C PRO A 161 21.00 -4.56 6.08
N MET A 162 21.15 -3.57 6.97
CA MET A 162 20.27 -3.43 8.14
C MET A 162 18.81 -3.22 7.72
N GLU A 163 18.57 -2.40 6.71
CA GLU A 163 17.22 -2.13 6.20
C GLU A 163 16.54 -3.37 5.58
N ALA A 164 17.32 -4.29 4.99
CA ALA A 164 16.78 -5.58 4.54
C ALA A 164 16.42 -6.50 5.71
N LEU A 165 17.25 -6.54 6.76
CA LEU A 165 16.95 -7.27 8.00
C LEU A 165 15.71 -6.72 8.70
N LYS A 166 15.55 -5.39 8.75
CA LYS A 166 14.36 -4.72 9.28
C LYS A 166 13.12 -5.05 8.47
N ALA A 167 13.19 -4.98 7.13
CA ALA A 167 12.09 -5.36 6.25
C ALA A 167 11.67 -6.83 6.47
N GLN A 168 12.63 -7.73 6.59
CA GLN A 168 12.39 -9.15 6.91
C GLN A 168 11.75 -9.33 8.30
N ALA A 169 12.22 -8.60 9.31
CA ALA A 169 11.64 -8.66 10.66
C ALA A 169 10.18 -8.21 10.66
N ILE A 170 9.87 -7.10 9.99
CA ILE A 170 8.50 -6.56 9.88
C ILE A 170 7.59 -7.55 9.12
N ALA A 171 8.05 -8.11 8.00
CA ALA A 171 7.28 -9.10 7.26
C ALA A 171 7.04 -10.36 8.11
N ALA A 172 8.08 -10.88 8.76
CA ALA A 172 7.97 -12.06 9.61
C ALA A 172 7.03 -11.86 10.79
N ARG A 173 7.13 -10.72 11.48
CA ARG A 173 6.24 -10.33 12.58
C ARG A 173 4.80 -10.23 12.12
N THR A 174 4.56 -9.58 10.98
CA THR A 174 3.20 -9.42 10.44
C THR A 174 2.57 -10.76 10.12
N PHE A 175 3.32 -11.68 9.50
CA PHE A 175 2.84 -13.02 9.20
C PHE A 175 2.44 -13.78 10.49
N ALA A 176 3.32 -13.81 11.49
CA ALA A 176 3.06 -14.47 12.77
C ALA A 176 1.88 -13.83 13.54
N ALA A 177 1.83 -12.50 13.60
CA ALA A 177 0.75 -11.77 14.24
C ALA A 177 -0.61 -12.04 13.57
N ARG A 178 -0.65 -12.12 12.24
CA ARG A 178 -1.85 -12.54 11.51
C ARG A 178 -2.23 -13.98 11.83
N ALA A 179 -1.24 -14.87 11.93
CA ALA A 179 -1.47 -16.28 12.22
C ALA A 179 -2.02 -16.54 13.62
N VAL A 180 -1.78 -15.66 14.61
CA VAL A 180 -2.46 -15.73 15.91
C VAL A 180 -3.98 -15.53 15.78
N ARG A 181 -4.41 -14.68 14.85
CA ARG A 181 -5.83 -14.43 14.54
C ARG A 181 -6.42 -15.48 13.61
N GLN A 182 -5.58 -16.05 12.74
CA GLN A 182 -5.95 -17.05 11.74
C GLN A 182 -4.94 -18.22 11.78
N PRO A 183 -5.08 -19.14 12.74
CA PRO A 183 -4.11 -20.21 12.97
C PRO A 183 -3.87 -21.09 11.73
N ARG A 184 -2.62 -21.53 11.54
CA ARG A 184 -2.21 -22.37 10.41
C ARG A 184 -2.22 -23.87 10.73
N HIS A 185 -2.33 -24.24 12.02
CA HIS A 185 -2.27 -25.62 12.51
C HIS A 185 -3.34 -25.87 13.58
N GLY A 186 -4.61 -25.92 13.18
CA GLY A 186 -5.74 -26.10 14.11
C GLY A 186 -5.85 -24.92 15.07
N ALA A 187 -5.46 -25.08 16.33
CA ALA A 187 -5.37 -24.01 17.32
C ALA A 187 -3.99 -23.34 17.41
N THR A 188 -2.96 -23.89 16.73
CA THR A 188 -1.59 -23.38 16.78
C THR A 188 -1.34 -22.39 15.63
N ALA A 189 -0.76 -21.23 15.97
CA ALA A 189 -0.62 -20.11 15.03
C ALA A 189 0.31 -20.45 13.87
N VAL A 190 1.55 -20.84 14.15
CA VAL A 190 2.61 -21.09 13.14
C VAL A 190 3.39 -22.38 13.43
N CYS A 191 4.17 -22.87 12.47
CA CYS A 191 5.18 -23.92 12.66
C CYS A 191 6.58 -23.42 12.31
N THR A 192 7.60 -24.19 12.71
CA THR A 192 9.02 -23.84 12.54
C THR A 192 9.63 -24.16 11.16
N THR A 193 8.82 -24.68 10.25
CA THR A 193 9.23 -25.14 8.91
C THR A 193 8.81 -24.16 7.81
N SER A 194 9.26 -24.42 6.59
CA SER A 194 8.91 -23.67 5.38
C SER A 194 7.41 -23.62 5.06
N HIS A 195 6.57 -24.41 5.73
CA HIS A 195 5.12 -24.28 5.66
C HIS A 195 4.63 -22.93 6.23
N CYS A 196 5.24 -22.46 7.31
CA CYS A 196 4.96 -21.15 7.90
C CYS A 196 6.15 -20.23 7.72
N GLN A 197 7.18 -20.39 8.55
CA GLN A 197 8.42 -19.62 8.51
C GLN A 197 9.53 -20.49 9.08
N ASN A 198 10.70 -20.49 8.44
CA ASN A 198 11.83 -21.23 9.00
C ASN A 198 12.25 -20.57 10.30
N TRP A 199 12.35 -21.35 11.38
CA TRP A 199 12.72 -20.86 12.71
C TRP A 199 13.85 -21.70 13.31
N SER A 200 14.64 -21.09 14.20
CA SER A 200 15.57 -21.80 15.07
C SER A 200 15.86 -20.98 16.33
N PRO A 201 16.32 -21.59 17.43
CA PRO A 201 16.73 -20.85 18.64
C PRO A 201 18.06 -20.10 18.46
N LYS A 202 18.67 -20.10 17.27
CA LYS A 202 19.95 -19.43 17.01
C LYS A 202 19.70 -17.97 16.64
N HIS A 203 20.27 -17.08 17.44
CA HIS A 203 20.15 -15.64 17.28
C HIS A 203 21.43 -15.05 16.70
N SER A 204 21.34 -13.80 16.22
CA SER A 204 22.53 -13.01 15.91
C SER A 204 22.33 -11.58 16.41
N ALA A 205 23.34 -10.99 17.04
CA ALA A 205 23.21 -9.64 17.60
C ALA A 205 22.74 -8.60 16.57
N ARG A 206 23.11 -8.79 15.29
CA ARG A 206 22.74 -7.89 14.20
C ARG A 206 21.31 -8.08 13.70
N SER A 207 20.83 -9.31 13.59
CA SER A 207 19.40 -9.57 13.31
C SER A 207 18.53 -9.14 14.48
N ASP A 208 18.95 -9.42 15.71
CA ASP A 208 18.21 -9.09 16.92
C ASP A 208 18.03 -7.57 17.04
N LYS A 209 19.10 -6.81 16.73
CA LYS A 209 19.01 -5.35 16.60
C LYS A 209 17.95 -4.91 15.58
N ALA A 210 17.86 -5.55 14.41
CA ALA A 210 16.84 -5.22 13.42
C ALA A 210 15.41 -5.54 13.92
N VAL A 211 15.25 -6.63 14.67
CA VAL A 211 13.97 -6.97 15.31
C VAL A 211 13.60 -5.93 16.36
N ASP A 212 14.54 -5.57 17.22
CA ASP A 212 14.33 -4.63 18.33
C ASP A 212 14.05 -3.20 17.82
N GLU A 213 14.77 -2.73 16.80
CA GLU A 213 14.53 -1.42 16.16
C GLU A 213 13.18 -1.35 15.43
N THR A 214 12.60 -2.50 15.06
CA THR A 214 11.28 -2.59 14.40
C THR A 214 10.20 -3.19 15.29
N ARG A 215 10.42 -3.22 16.61
CA ARG A 215 9.50 -3.84 17.57
C ARG A 215 8.08 -3.29 17.40
N GLY A 216 7.11 -4.19 17.25
CA GLY A 216 5.71 -3.81 17.07
C GLY A 216 5.36 -3.12 15.74
N VAL A 217 6.29 -2.99 14.80
CA VAL A 217 6.01 -2.50 13.43
C VAL A 217 5.48 -3.64 12.57
N VAL A 218 4.35 -3.40 11.91
CA VAL A 218 3.61 -4.38 11.10
C VAL A 218 3.09 -3.77 9.79
N LEU A 219 2.71 -4.64 8.87
CA LEU A 219 2.10 -4.27 7.59
C LEU A 219 0.59 -4.46 7.63
N THR A 220 -0.15 -3.43 7.22
CA THR A 220 -1.60 -3.47 7.12
C THR A 220 -2.10 -3.09 5.74
N PHE A 221 -3.17 -3.72 5.30
CA PHE A 221 -3.94 -3.30 4.12
C PHE A 221 -5.38 -3.09 4.58
N GLY A 222 -5.89 -1.86 4.42
CA GLY A 222 -7.08 -1.46 5.16
C GLY A 222 -6.83 -1.49 6.67
N ASP A 223 -7.73 -2.12 7.41
CA ASP A 223 -7.66 -2.24 8.87
C ASP A 223 -7.30 -3.67 9.33
N GLU A 224 -6.65 -4.45 8.47
CA GLU A 224 -6.21 -5.82 8.76
C GLU A 224 -4.71 -6.01 8.51
N LEU A 225 -4.09 -6.91 9.29
CA LEU A 225 -2.72 -7.39 9.05
C LEU A 225 -2.69 -8.17 7.74
N ILE A 226 -1.69 -7.92 6.88
CA ILE A 226 -1.57 -8.66 5.62
C ILE A 226 -1.02 -10.08 5.82
N GLY A 227 -1.26 -10.98 4.87
CA GLY A 227 -0.43 -12.16 4.71
C GLY A 227 0.92 -11.75 4.13
N ALA A 228 1.91 -11.45 4.99
CA ALA A 228 3.20 -10.93 4.58
C ALA A 228 4.12 -12.03 4.05
N TYR A 229 3.78 -12.59 2.89
CA TYR A 229 4.56 -13.65 2.24
C TYR A 229 5.88 -13.12 1.68
N TYR A 230 6.92 -13.93 1.75
CA TYR A 230 8.26 -13.60 1.23
C TYR A 230 8.96 -14.87 0.76
N PHE A 231 9.98 -14.73 -0.08
CA PHE A 231 10.68 -15.86 -0.70
C PHE A 231 12.11 -15.47 -1.11
N ALA A 232 12.96 -16.47 -1.43
CA ALA A 232 14.39 -16.27 -1.67
C ALA A 232 14.71 -15.29 -2.81
N HIS A 233 14.40 -15.66 -4.06
CA HIS A 233 14.61 -14.77 -5.20
C HIS A 233 13.66 -15.03 -6.36
N CYS A 234 13.38 -13.99 -7.14
CA CYS A 234 12.56 -14.08 -8.35
C CYS A 234 13.44 -14.15 -9.61
N ASP A 235 12.80 -14.16 -10.78
CA ASP A 235 13.43 -14.14 -12.11
C ASP A 235 13.32 -12.76 -12.80
N GLY A 236 13.28 -11.70 -11.99
CA GLY A 236 13.13 -10.30 -12.43
C GLY A 236 11.77 -9.68 -12.11
N HIS A 237 10.75 -10.49 -11.83
CA HIS A 237 9.43 -10.02 -11.37
C HIS A 237 8.86 -10.93 -10.29
N THR A 238 8.11 -10.37 -9.34
CA THR A 238 7.27 -11.18 -8.44
C THR A 238 6.03 -11.71 -9.18
N ARG A 239 5.25 -12.58 -8.56
CA ARG A 239 4.01 -13.15 -9.12
C ARG A 239 2.78 -12.55 -8.44
N ASN A 240 1.69 -12.49 -9.19
CA ASN A 240 0.39 -12.22 -8.58
C ASN A 240 -0.01 -13.41 -7.70
N SER A 241 -0.66 -13.15 -6.57
CA SER A 241 -0.98 -14.24 -5.65
C SER A 241 -1.91 -15.29 -6.26
N GLU A 242 -2.82 -14.89 -7.14
CA GLU A 242 -3.76 -15.78 -7.85
C GLU A 242 -3.11 -16.68 -8.92
N GLU A 243 -1.89 -16.37 -9.34
CA GLU A 243 -1.11 -17.24 -10.25
C GLU A 243 -0.51 -18.44 -9.52
N VAL A 244 -0.38 -18.33 -8.20
CA VAL A 244 0.30 -19.31 -7.33
C VAL A 244 -0.70 -19.99 -6.38
N TRP A 245 -1.70 -19.26 -5.92
CA TRP A 245 -2.77 -19.72 -5.03
C TRP A 245 -4.14 -19.35 -5.62
N ARG A 246 -5.24 -19.80 -5.02
CA ARG A 246 -6.58 -19.49 -5.54
C ARG A 246 -7.08 -18.07 -5.24
N ALA A 247 -6.50 -17.40 -4.26
CA ALA A 247 -7.00 -16.13 -3.76
C ALA A 247 -6.17 -14.95 -4.29
N ALA A 248 -6.86 -13.96 -4.85
CA ALA A 248 -6.26 -12.69 -5.24
C ALA A 248 -6.09 -11.80 -3.99
N LEU A 249 -4.85 -11.44 -3.67
CA LEU A 249 -4.49 -10.57 -2.56
C LEU A 249 -4.12 -9.19 -3.12
N PRO A 250 -4.91 -8.12 -2.85
CA PRO A 250 -4.70 -6.79 -3.44
C PRO A 250 -3.29 -6.23 -3.28
N TYR A 251 -2.62 -6.60 -2.19
CA TYR A 251 -1.26 -6.16 -1.86
C TYR A 251 -0.14 -7.06 -2.39
N CYS A 252 -0.42 -8.27 -2.88
CA CYS A 252 0.58 -9.16 -3.46
C CYS A 252 0.42 -9.23 -4.98
N ARG A 253 0.92 -8.19 -5.66
CA ARG A 253 0.89 -8.05 -7.12
C ARG A 253 2.28 -8.20 -7.70
N SER A 254 2.34 -8.61 -8.97
CA SER A 254 3.58 -8.67 -9.71
C SER A 254 4.22 -7.28 -9.78
N VAL A 255 5.46 -7.17 -9.32
CA VAL A 255 6.28 -5.97 -9.39
C VAL A 255 7.66 -6.31 -9.95
N PRO A 256 8.31 -5.37 -10.68
CA PRO A 256 9.69 -5.55 -11.11
C PRO A 256 10.62 -5.68 -9.90
N CYS A 257 11.68 -6.47 -10.05
CA CYS A 257 12.62 -6.75 -8.96
C CYS A 257 14.06 -6.76 -9.47
N ILE A 258 14.92 -6.07 -8.73
CA ILE A 258 16.32 -5.87 -9.09
C ILE A 258 17.24 -7.02 -8.63
N CYS A 259 16.71 -8.17 -8.20
CA CYS A 259 17.50 -9.29 -7.66
C CYS A 259 18.54 -9.85 -8.65
N GLY A 260 18.37 -9.63 -9.95
CA GLY A 260 19.34 -10.00 -10.99
C GLY A 260 19.41 -11.50 -11.29
N ASN A 261 18.53 -12.31 -10.71
CA ASN A 261 18.44 -13.73 -10.99
C ASN A 261 17.58 -13.99 -12.23
N VAL A 262 17.91 -15.04 -12.97
CA VAL A 262 17.20 -15.47 -14.19
C VAL A 262 16.28 -16.67 -13.95
N LYS A 263 16.32 -17.24 -12.74
CA LYS A 263 15.47 -18.34 -12.30
C LYS A 263 14.96 -18.04 -10.90
N MET A 264 13.69 -18.31 -10.67
CA MET A 264 13.05 -18.12 -9.36
C MET A 264 13.36 -19.27 -8.39
N TYR A 265 13.51 -18.93 -7.11
CA TYR A 265 13.55 -19.87 -6.00
C TYR A 265 12.58 -19.45 -4.90
N GLY A 266 11.61 -20.32 -4.62
CA GLY A 266 10.45 -20.04 -3.77
C GLY A 266 9.17 -19.80 -4.59
N HIS A 267 8.11 -19.33 -3.94
CA HIS A 267 6.78 -19.26 -4.55
C HIS A 267 6.53 -17.97 -5.37
N GLY A 268 7.39 -16.96 -5.25
CA GLY A 268 7.32 -15.76 -6.10
C GLY A 268 6.39 -14.64 -5.63
N VAL A 269 5.63 -14.83 -4.55
CA VAL A 269 4.57 -13.90 -4.10
C VAL A 269 5.07 -13.01 -2.96
N GLY A 270 4.82 -11.70 -3.01
CA GLY A 270 5.23 -10.77 -1.95
C GLY A 270 6.71 -10.38 -2.04
N MET A 271 7.41 -10.35 -0.91
CA MET A 271 8.77 -9.78 -0.84
C MET A 271 9.85 -10.77 -1.32
N CYS A 272 10.65 -10.34 -2.28
CA CYS A 272 11.85 -11.05 -2.73
C CYS A 272 13.04 -10.70 -1.80
N GLN A 273 13.61 -11.69 -1.12
CA GLN A 273 14.69 -11.51 -0.14
C GLN A 273 15.97 -10.95 -0.76
N GLU A 274 16.45 -11.52 -1.87
CA GLU A 274 17.62 -10.96 -2.57
C GLU A 274 17.34 -9.59 -3.18
N GLY A 275 16.11 -9.36 -3.63
CA GLY A 275 15.69 -8.04 -4.12
C GLY A 275 15.70 -7.00 -3.01
N ALA A 276 15.21 -7.34 -1.82
CA ALA A 276 15.27 -6.49 -0.63
C ALA A 276 16.71 -6.17 -0.22
N ILE A 277 17.62 -7.15 -0.25
CA ILE A 277 19.05 -6.93 -0.01
C ILE A 277 19.59 -5.89 -1.00
N ARG A 278 19.32 -6.05 -2.30
CA ARG A 278 19.85 -5.14 -3.33
C ARG A 278 19.26 -3.73 -3.24
N MET A 279 17.97 -3.62 -2.92
CA MET A 279 17.35 -2.32 -2.67
C MET A 279 18.02 -1.61 -1.49
N ALA A 280 18.23 -2.33 -0.38
CA ALA A 280 18.94 -1.79 0.78
C ALA A 280 20.40 -1.42 0.47
N GLN A 281 21.09 -2.18 -0.38
CA GLN A 281 22.44 -1.83 -0.86
C GLN A 281 22.45 -0.53 -1.70
N GLN A 282 21.33 -0.20 -2.35
CA GLN A 282 21.13 1.05 -3.08
C GLN A 282 20.60 2.19 -2.20
N GLY A 283 20.54 1.98 -0.88
CA GLY A 283 20.13 2.99 0.09
C GLY A 283 18.64 3.02 0.41
N ALA A 284 17.84 2.07 -0.09
CA ALA A 284 16.43 2.00 0.25
C ALA A 284 16.22 1.65 1.72
N LEU A 285 15.31 2.35 2.37
CA LEU A 285 14.87 2.14 3.74
C LEU A 285 13.89 0.97 3.82
N ALA A 286 13.74 0.36 4.99
CA ALA A 286 12.86 -0.79 5.17
C ALA A 286 11.43 -0.53 4.70
N HIS A 287 10.89 0.68 4.97
CA HIS A 287 9.53 1.04 4.57
C HIS A 287 9.37 1.14 3.04
N GLU A 288 10.41 1.60 2.32
CA GLU A 288 10.43 1.68 0.85
C GLU A 288 10.50 0.27 0.23
N ILE A 289 11.33 -0.60 0.80
CA ILE A 289 11.42 -2.02 0.39
C ILE A 289 10.05 -2.68 0.54
N LEU A 290 9.41 -2.52 1.70
CA LEU A 290 8.13 -3.15 2.00
C LEU A 290 7.00 -2.62 1.10
N THR A 291 6.92 -1.31 0.89
CA THR A 291 5.87 -0.70 0.05
C THR A 291 6.08 -0.95 -1.45
N HIS A 292 7.31 -1.25 -1.88
CA HIS A 292 7.59 -1.75 -3.22
C HIS A 292 6.97 -3.13 -3.46
N TYR A 293 7.24 -4.10 -2.57
CA TYR A 293 6.78 -5.48 -2.72
C TYR A 293 5.33 -5.72 -2.32
N TYR A 294 4.80 -4.93 -1.38
CA TYR A 294 3.43 -5.04 -0.91
C TYR A 294 2.64 -3.78 -1.28
N ARG A 295 1.84 -3.85 -2.36
CA ARG A 295 1.19 -2.68 -2.94
C ARG A 295 0.07 -2.13 -2.05
N GLY A 296 0.07 -0.82 -1.84
CA GLY A 296 -0.97 -0.11 -1.08
C GLY A 296 -1.01 -0.43 0.42
N VAL A 297 0.01 -1.10 0.96
CA VAL A 297 0.10 -1.36 2.40
C VAL A 297 0.60 -0.16 3.16
N ARG A 298 0.27 -0.11 4.45
CA ARG A 298 0.88 0.80 5.42
C ARG A 298 1.87 0.04 6.28
N VAL A 299 3.06 0.62 6.43
CA VAL A 299 4.05 0.22 7.43
C VAL A 299 3.80 1.09 8.66
N GLN A 300 3.35 0.48 9.76
CA GLN A 300 2.90 1.24 10.93
C GLN A 300 3.22 0.50 12.23
N ARG A 301 3.36 1.26 13.32
CA ARG A 301 3.47 0.74 14.67
C ARG A 301 2.12 0.24 15.18
N ALA A 302 2.14 -0.51 16.28
CA ALA A 302 0.95 -1.04 16.94
C ALA A 302 -0.05 0.03 17.42
N ASP A 303 0.40 1.28 17.59
CA ASP A 303 -0.45 2.44 17.91
C ASP A 303 -1.05 3.13 16.66
N GLY A 304 -0.74 2.62 15.46
CA GLY A 304 -1.21 3.15 14.18
C GLY A 304 -0.36 4.26 13.60
N THR A 305 0.73 4.67 14.28
CA THR A 305 1.63 5.69 13.74
C THR A 305 2.43 5.15 12.54
N PRO A 306 2.58 5.94 11.46
CA PRO A 306 3.42 5.54 10.31
C PRO A 306 4.86 5.27 10.73
N PHE A 307 5.45 4.22 10.17
CA PHE A 307 6.88 3.94 10.27
C PHE A 307 7.57 4.46 8.99
N THR A 308 8.37 5.51 9.13
CA THR A 308 8.99 6.25 8.00
C THR A 308 10.50 6.46 8.19
N GLU A 309 11.11 5.72 9.12
CA GLU A 309 12.56 5.78 9.38
C GLU A 309 13.39 5.29 8.21
#